data_AF-A0AAX3QLN1-F1
#
_entry.id   AF-A0AAX3QLN1-F1
#
_cell.length_a   1.000
_cell.length_b   1.000
_cell.length_c   1.000
_cell.angle_alpha   90.00
_cell.angle_beta   90.00
_cell.angle_gamma   90.00
#
_symmetry.space_group_name_H-M   'P 1'
#
loop_
_entity.id
_entity.type
_entity.pdbx_description
1 polymer ?
#
loop_
_entity_poly.entity_id
_entity_poly.type
_entity_poly.pdbx_seq_one_letter_code
_entity_poly.pdbx_strand_id
1 'polypeptide(L)' 'MKKEMKVEVTEDFSIYDHTGKVLLQEFREGEQYDVKLNDDTWEFICGETVAAEYDQFGKLTVHDCFKVIQ' A
#
# COMPACT_ATOMS: atom_id res chain seq x y z
N MET A 1 9.51 -6.64 -13.37
CA MET A 1 8.74 -5.98 -12.30
C MET A 1 9.13 -6.64 -10.97
N LYS A 2 9.27 -5.88 -9.88
CA LYS A 2 9.44 -6.46 -8.54
C LYS A 2 8.15 -7.26 -8.23
N LYS A 3 8.28 -8.38 -7.53
CA LYS A 3 7.14 -9.21 -7.11
C LYS A 3 6.78 -9.05 -5.63
N GLU A 4 7.71 -8.53 -4.87
CA GLU A 4 7.57 -8.25 -3.45
C GLU A 4 8.41 -7.01 -3.12
N MET A 5 8.02 -6.30 -2.06
CA MET A 5 8.78 -5.19 -1.49
C MET A 5 8.40 -4.99 -0.03
N LYS A 6 9.28 -4.32 0.71
CA LYS A 6 8.98 -3.86 2.05
C LYS A 6 8.63 -2.38 2.04
N VAL A 7 7.48 -2.05 2.61
CA VAL A 7 7.01 -0.66 2.76
C VAL A 7 6.95 -0.26 4.22
N GLU A 8 7.18 1.02 4.48
CA GLU A 8 7.01 1.65 5.78
C GLU A 8 5.96 2.77 5.67
N VAL A 9 5.06 2.84 6.64
CA VAL A 9 4.05 3.90 6.76
C VAL A 9 4.73 5.23 7.11
N THR A 10 4.42 6.28 6.37
CA THR A 10 5.06 7.61 6.51
C THR A 10 4.37 8.54 7.49
N GLU A 11 3.09 8.33 7.76
CA GLU A 11 2.27 9.10 8.71
C GLU A 11 1.09 8.24 9.21
N ASP A 12 0.52 8.58 10.37
CA ASP A 12 -0.68 7.89 10.87
C ASP A 12 -1.88 8.13 9.94
N PHE A 13 -2.55 7.06 9.51
CA PHE A 13 -3.79 7.18 8.74
C PHE A 13 -4.76 6.02 9.00
N SER A 14 -6.02 6.22 8.61
CA SER A 14 -7.09 5.25 8.81
C SER A 14 -7.87 5.03 7.53
N ILE A 15 -8.20 3.77 7.26
CA ILE A 15 -9.08 3.36 6.17
C ILE A 15 -10.47 3.11 6.74
N TYR A 16 -11.46 3.78 6.16
CA TYR A 16 -12.87 3.59 6.49
C TYR A 16 -13.57 2.89 5.32
N ASP A 17 -14.72 2.28 5.60
CA ASP A 17 -15.60 1.75 4.57
C ASP A 17 -16.07 2.84 3.59
N HIS A 18 -16.71 2.43 2.49
CA HIS A 18 -17.25 3.35 1.50
C HIS A 18 -18.28 4.35 2.05
N THR A 19 -18.82 4.11 3.25
CA THR A 19 -19.73 5.04 3.93
C THR A 19 -19.00 6.07 4.80
N GLY A 20 -17.71 5.86 5.06
CA GLY A 20 -16.89 6.66 5.96
C GLY A 20 -17.24 6.49 7.45
N LYS A 21 -18.01 5.46 7.81
CA LYS A 21 -18.55 5.28 9.17
C LYS A 21 -17.90 4.15 9.92
N VAL A 22 -17.43 3.13 9.22
CA VAL A 22 -16.80 1.96 9.83
C VAL A 22 -15.31 2.02 9.59
N LEU A 23 -14.54 2.11 10.67
CA LEU A 23 -13.09 1.97 10.63
C LEU A 23 -12.76 0.52 10.24
N LEU A 24 -12.06 0.34 9.12
CA LEU A 24 -11.62 -0.96 8.63
C LEU A 24 -10.21 -1.28 9.11
N GLN A 25 -9.30 -0.31 9.03
CA GLN A 25 -7.91 -0.49 9.42
C GLN A 25 -7.26 0.83 9.83
N GLU A 26 -6.37 0.78 10.82
CA GLU A 26 -5.46 1.88 11.16
C GLU A 26 -4.03 1.48 10.78
N PHE A 27 -3.28 2.48 10.36
CA PHE A 27 -1.85 2.41 10.08
C PHE A 27 -1.14 3.47 10.90
N ARG A 28 -0.02 3.11 11.50
CA ARG A 28 0.79 4.01 12.32
C ARG A 28 2.13 4.28 11.68
N GLU A 29 2.60 5.50 11.82
CA GLU A 29 3.92 5.93 11.36
C GLU A 29 4.99 4.96 11.84
N GLY A 30 5.83 4.51 10.89
CA GLY A 30 6.92 3.56 11.15
C GLY A 30 6.52 2.08 11.15
N GLU A 31 5.24 1.73 11.04
CA GLU A 31 4.84 0.33 10.80
C GLU A 31 5.36 -0.14 9.44
N GLN A 32 5.82 -1.40 9.39
CA GLN A 32 6.45 -1.98 8.21
C GLN A 32 5.73 -3.25 7.78
N TYR A 33 5.56 -3.42 6.47
CA TYR A 33 4.85 -4.54 5.87
C TYR A 33 5.60 -5.09 4.67
N ASP A 34 5.64 -6.42 4.56
CA ASP A 34 6.04 -7.12 3.34
C ASP A 34 4.81 -7.28 2.44
N VAL A 35 4.82 -6.62 1.29
CA VAL A 35 3.71 -6.61 0.32
C VAL A 35 4.10 -7.33 -0.96
N LYS A 36 3.14 -8.01 -1.57
CA LYS A 36 3.33 -8.78 -2.80
C LYS A 36 2.49 -8.19 -3.92
N LEU A 37 3.05 -8.26 -5.13
CA LEU A 37 2.35 -7.86 -6.35
C LEU A 37 1.17 -8.80 -6.59
N ASN A 38 -0.01 -8.24 -6.76
CA ASN A 38 -1.14 -8.93 -7.35
C ASN A 38 -0.93 -8.96 -8.87
N ASP A 39 -0.72 -10.15 -9.44
CA ASP A 39 -0.45 -10.31 -10.87
C ASP A 39 -1.65 -9.92 -11.77
N ASP A 40 -2.88 -9.91 -11.21
CA ASP A 40 -4.09 -9.56 -11.95
C ASP A 40 -4.33 -8.05 -12.00
N THR A 41 -4.03 -7.33 -10.91
CA THR A 41 -4.27 -5.87 -10.80
C THR A 41 -3.01 -5.01 -10.93
N TRP A 42 -1.83 -5.63 -10.83
CA TRP A 42 -0.52 -4.98 -10.80
C TRP A 42 -0.29 -4.04 -9.61
N GLU A 43 -1.00 -4.31 -8.51
CA GLU A 43 -0.95 -3.55 -7.26
C GLU A 43 -0.22 -4.33 -6.16
N PHE A 44 0.45 -3.61 -5.27
CA PHE A 44 0.98 -4.11 -4.01
C PHE A 44 -0.02 -3.78 -2.89
N ILE A 45 -0.84 -4.76 -2.52
CA ILE A 45 -1.89 -4.58 -1.52
C ILE A 45 -1.30 -4.71 -0.11
N CYS A 46 -1.63 -3.74 0.74
CA CYS A 46 -1.25 -3.66 2.14
C CYS A 46 -2.50 -3.57 3.01
N GLY A 47 -3.02 -4.73 3.45
CA GLY A 47 -4.28 -4.79 4.17
C GLY A 47 -5.44 -4.26 3.31
N GLU A 48 -6.12 -3.23 3.79
CA GLU A 48 -7.29 -2.61 3.14
C GLU A 48 -6.94 -1.47 2.16
N THR A 49 -5.66 -1.27 1.81
CA THR A 49 -5.22 -0.22 0.88
C THR A 49 -4.13 -0.70 -0.09
N VAL A 50 -3.87 0.09 -1.14
CA VAL A 50 -2.79 -0.13 -2.10
C VAL A 50 -1.56 0.68 -1.66
N ALA A 51 -0.44 0.00 -1.44
CA ALA A 51 0.81 0.66 -1.06
C ALA A 51 1.60 1.17 -2.28
N ALA A 52 1.53 0.46 -3.39
CA ALA A 52 2.16 0.84 -4.66
C ALA A 52 1.48 0.12 -5.82
N GLU A 53 1.64 0.62 -7.04
CA GLU A 53 1.09 0.01 -8.25
C GLU A 53 1.99 0.24 -9.46
N TYR A 54 1.90 -0.64 -10.44
CA TYR A 54 2.53 -0.44 -11.74
C TYR A 54 1.53 0.13 -12.74
N ASP A 55 1.94 1.17 -13.47
CA ASP A 55 1.18 1.63 -14.62
C ASP A 55 1.34 0.70 -15.84
N GLN A 56 0.60 1.00 -16.90
CA GLN A 56 0.63 0.23 -18.16
C GLN A 56 1.99 0.18 -18.86
N PHE A 57 2.92 1.06 -18.49
CA PHE A 57 4.30 1.10 -19.01
C PHE A 57 5.30 0.40 -18.09
N GLY A 58 4.83 -0.19 -16.98
CA GLY A 58 5.66 -0.85 -15.98
C GLY A 58 6.40 0.13 -15.05
N LYS A 59 5.96 1.39 -14.97
CA LYS A 59 6.49 2.35 -14.00
C LYS A 59 5.78 2.17 -12.65
N LEU A 60 6.58 2.02 -11.59
CA LEU A 60 6.07 1.90 -10.23
C LEU A 60 5.72 3.29 -9.65
N THR A 61 4.54 3.42 -9.08
CA THR A 61 4.11 4.55 -8.26
C THR A 61 3.85 4.04 -6.84
N VAL A 62 4.43 4.69 -5.84
CA VAL A 62 4.21 4.37 -4.42
C VAL A 62 3.24 5.41 -3.88
N HIS A 63 2.22 4.98 -3.12
CA HIS A 63 1.27 5.89 -2.50
C HIS A 63 1.94 6.73 -1.41
N ASP A 64 1.56 8.01 -1.28
CA ASP A 64 2.23 8.99 -0.41
C ASP A 64 2.31 8.58 1.07
N CYS A 65 1.35 7.77 1.53
CA CYS A 65 1.30 7.23 2.89
C CYS A 65 2.33 6.12 3.15
N PHE A 66 3.11 5.74 2.14
CA PHE A 66 4.12 4.69 2.20
C PHE A 66 5.43 5.13 1.57
N LYS A 67 6.53 4.53 2.05
CA LYS A 67 7.82 4.57 1.38
C LYS A 67 8.39 3.17 1.28
N VAL A 68 9.07 2.88 0.17
CA VAL A 68 9.80 1.61 0.00
C VAL A 68 11.10 1.69 0.79
N ILE A 69 11.31 0.73 1.69
CA ILE A 69 12.50 0.69 2.54
C ILE A 69 13.48 -0.43 2.18
N GLN A 70 13.07 -1.42 1.38
CA GLN A 70 13.93 -2.45 0.74
C GLN A 70 13.16 -3.27 -0.31
#